data_AF-A0A1P8KL66-F1
#
_entry.id   AF-A0A1P8KL66-F1
#
_cell.length_a   1.000
_cell.length_b   1.000
_cell.length_c   1.000
_cell.angle_alpha   90.00
_cell.angle_beta   90.00
_cell.angle_gamma   90.00
#
_symmetry.space_group_name_H-M   'P 1'
#
loop_
_entity.id
_entity.type
_entity.pdbx_description
1 polymer ?
#
loop_
_entity_poly.entity_id
_entity_poly.type
_entity_poly.pdbx_seq_one_letter_code
_entity_poly.pdbx_strand_id
1 'polypeptide(L)'
;MITLIILSIVIFILYIAYKLLSFSRKDKQKDVSQEEKHQEEPEEVENLEILTKENDGKPEEKPEQFYQLNVNKIKYLLYHPKKEGLDEIEYLYKRVVIENLWINEPFHSKFYDFLIMINDNELMIIDPTAIVITINTRGSHNQTQKSKTYQVYNTKQIIEFTIFDCIHDIRKFNKNDAQNILLSIMIFILKMSVHYLSHNVPNDIIKELLKDYEHNNLIEYILELVEENDEEIIFIKNSISHAFRSVETEPYNDTEIPEQLIRRNKLPKKLFQRIL
;
A
#
# COMPACT_ATOMS: atom_id res chain seq x y z
N MET A 1 38.81 -25.54 31.87
CA MET A 1 37.72 -24.61 31.54
C MET A 1 38.06 -23.71 30.36
N ILE A 2 39.16 -22.95 30.41
CA ILE A 2 39.56 -22.03 29.34
C ILE A 2 39.77 -22.74 27.99
N THR A 3 40.36 -23.94 27.99
CA THR A 3 40.56 -24.75 26.79
C THR A 3 39.25 -25.23 26.12
N LEU A 4 38.19 -25.47 26.89
CA LEU A 4 36.87 -25.85 26.38
C LEU A 4 36.13 -24.66 25.74
N ILE A 5 36.30 -23.46 26.30
CA ILE A 5 35.73 -22.22 25.75
C ILE A 5 36.38 -21.89 24.41
N ILE A 6 37.70 -22.00 24.32
CA ILE A 6 38.44 -21.77 23.07
C ILE A 6 38.01 -22.79 22.01
N LEU A 7 37.86 -24.08 22.37
CA LEU A 7 37.38 -25.10 21.45
C LEU A 7 35.97 -24.82 20.93
N SER A 8 35.06 -24.36 21.79
CA SER A 8 33.69 -23.97 21.42
C SER A 8 33.67 -22.80 20.43
N ILE A 9 34.50 -21.78 20.67
CA ILE A 9 34.61 -20.62 19.78
C ILE A 9 35.17 -21.03 18.41
N VAL A 10 36.17 -21.90 18.37
CA VAL A 10 36.75 -22.39 17.10
C VAL A 10 35.72 -23.20 16.31
N ILE A 11 34.93 -24.06 16.96
CA ILE A 11 33.85 -24.81 16.32
C ILE A 11 32.77 -23.87 15.77
N PHE A 12 32.42 -22.82 16.52
CA PHE A 12 31.43 -21.82 16.09
C PHE A 12 31.91 -21.02 14.88
N ILE A 13 33.18 -20.60 14.86
CA ILE A 13 33.78 -19.91 13.72
C ILE A 13 33.83 -20.83 12.48
N LEU A 14 34.21 -22.10 12.65
CA LEU A 14 34.19 -23.09 11.58
C LEU A 14 32.78 -23.34 11.04
N TYR A 15 31.77 -23.35 11.91
CA TYR A 15 30.36 -23.47 11.52
C TYR A 15 29.88 -22.26 10.71
N ILE A 16 30.23 -21.04 11.14
CA ILE A 16 29.91 -19.81 10.40
C ILE A 16 30.60 -19.81 9.04
N ALA A 17 31.90 -20.15 8.98
CA ALA A 17 32.65 -20.24 7.74
C ALA A 17 32.06 -21.30 6.78
N TYR A 18 31.66 -22.46 7.31
CA TYR A 18 30.98 -23.50 6.55
C TYR A 18 29.63 -23.01 6.02
N LYS A 19 28.83 -22.30 6.83
CA LYS A 19 27.53 -21.73 6.42
C LYS A 19 27.71 -20.72 5.27
N LEU A 20 28.67 -19.80 5.39
CA LEU A 20 29.01 -18.82 4.35
C LEU A 20 29.50 -19.49 3.05
N LEU A 21 30.36 -20.50 3.15
CA LEU A 21 30.85 -21.25 1.98
C LEU A 21 29.74 -22.09 1.33
N SER A 22 28.82 -22.66 2.11
CA SER A 22 27.66 -23.42 1.59
C SER A 22 26.66 -22.52 0.86
N PHE A 23 26.55 -21.26 1.28
CA PHE A 23 25.71 -20.24 0.63
C PHE A 23 26.30 -19.86 -0.74
N SER A 24 27.61 -19.57 -0.79
CA SER A 24 28.31 -19.24 -2.04
C SER A 24 28.34 -20.39 -3.07
N ARG A 25 28.22 -21.65 -2.63
CA ARG A 25 28.07 -22.81 -3.54
C ARG A 25 26.65 -22.97 -4.09
N LYS A 26 25.61 -22.55 -3.37
CA LYS A 26 24.21 -22.60 -3.85
C LYS A 26 23.94 -21.57 -4.95
N ASP A 27 24.63 -20.44 -4.92
CA ASP A 27 24.53 -19.42 -5.97
C ASP A 27 25.26 -19.87 -7.25
N LYS A 28 26.48 -20.42 -7.14
CA LYS A 28 27.21 -20.95 -8.32
C LYS A 28 26.57 -22.17 -8.97
N GLN A 29 25.82 -22.99 -8.23
CA GLN A 29 25.13 -24.16 -8.78
C GLN A 29 23.74 -23.81 -9.36
N LYS A 30 23.15 -22.66 -8.97
CA LYS A 30 21.97 -22.08 -9.61
C LYS A 30 22.34 -21.36 -10.92
N ASP A 31 23.44 -20.62 -10.97
CA ASP A 31 23.87 -19.92 -12.19
C ASP A 31 24.15 -20.88 -13.36
N VAL A 32 24.80 -22.02 -13.13
CA VAL A 32 25.09 -23.00 -14.21
C VAL A 32 23.87 -23.84 -14.61
N SER A 33 22.82 -23.89 -13.77
CA SER A 33 21.59 -24.66 -14.07
C SER A 33 20.44 -23.79 -14.60
N GLN A 34 20.57 -22.45 -14.53
CA GLN A 34 19.57 -21.48 -14.98
C GLN A 34 19.92 -20.82 -16.33
N GLU A 35 21.15 -20.94 -16.82
CA GLU A 35 21.50 -20.46 -18.18
C GLU A 35 20.93 -21.32 -19.33
N GLU A 36 20.41 -22.53 -19.07
CA GLU A 36 19.87 -23.42 -20.12
C GLU A 36 18.33 -23.58 -20.16
N LYS A 37 17.55 -22.93 -19.28
CA LYS A 37 16.08 -22.99 -19.36
C LYS A 37 15.38 -21.65 -19.08
N HIS A 38 14.86 -21.08 -20.17
CA HIS A 38 13.89 -19.99 -20.28
C HIS A 38 14.40 -18.56 -20.12
N GLN A 39 15.05 -18.11 -21.20
CA GLN A 39 14.52 -16.97 -21.94
C GLN A 39 13.03 -17.22 -22.24
N GLU A 40 12.15 -16.71 -21.39
CA GLU A 40 10.80 -16.31 -21.82
C GLU A 40 10.73 -14.80 -21.61
N GLU A 41 10.63 -14.10 -22.74
CA GLU A 41 10.35 -12.67 -22.81
C GLU A 41 9.14 -12.32 -21.91
N PRO A 42 9.06 -11.10 -21.37
CA PRO A 42 7.79 -10.62 -20.85
C PRO A 42 6.78 -10.64 -22.00
N GLU A 43 5.79 -11.55 -21.93
CA GLU A 43 4.64 -11.55 -22.85
C GLU A 43 4.12 -10.12 -22.99
N GLU A 44 4.12 -9.63 -24.22
CA GLU A 44 3.55 -8.33 -24.59
C GLU A 44 2.15 -8.21 -23.98
N VAL A 45 1.94 -7.18 -23.16
CA VAL A 45 0.61 -6.82 -22.68
C VAL A 45 -0.17 -6.24 -23.87
N GLU A 46 -0.74 -7.12 -24.68
CA GLU A 46 -1.42 -6.79 -25.92
C GLU A 46 -2.85 -6.26 -25.64
N ASN A 47 -3.02 -4.97 -25.93
CA ASN A 47 -4.25 -4.21 -26.19
C ASN A 47 -5.36 -4.17 -25.11
N LEU A 48 -5.43 -3.01 -24.42
CA LEU A 48 -6.61 -2.54 -23.67
C LEU A 48 -7.69 -2.03 -24.64
N GLU A 49 -8.80 -2.75 -24.76
CA GLU A 49 -10.02 -2.22 -25.40
C GLU A 49 -10.99 -1.69 -24.33
N ILE A 50 -11.27 -0.39 -24.38
CA ILE A 50 -12.35 0.23 -23.62
C ILE A 50 -13.66 -0.05 -24.38
N LEU A 51 -14.44 -1.04 -23.95
CA LEU A 51 -15.76 -1.29 -24.52
C LEU A 51 -16.74 -0.20 -24.09
N THR A 52 -17.22 0.58 -25.06
CA THR A 52 -18.40 1.44 -24.91
C THR A 52 -19.61 0.70 -25.47
N LYS A 53 -20.65 0.49 -24.65
CA LYS A 53 -21.93 0.01 -25.17
C LYS A 53 -22.62 1.16 -25.88
N GLU A 54 -22.63 1.15 -27.21
CA GLU A 54 -23.57 1.96 -27.99
C GLU A 54 -24.99 1.44 -27.69
N ASN A 55 -25.75 2.23 -26.92
CA ASN A 55 -27.18 2.00 -26.74
C ASN A 55 -27.92 2.96 -27.69
N ASP A 56 -28.64 2.38 -28.64
CA ASP A 56 -29.58 3.10 -29.50
C ASP A 56 -30.62 3.86 -28.66
N GLY A 57 -30.52 5.19 -28.68
CA GLY A 57 -31.68 6.09 -28.66
C GLY A 57 -32.40 6.35 -27.33
N LYS A 58 -31.72 6.41 -26.17
CA LYS A 58 -32.31 6.94 -24.91
C LYS A 58 -31.34 7.90 -24.19
N PRO A 59 -31.87 8.90 -23.45
CA PRO A 59 -31.10 10.07 -23.02
C PRO A 59 -29.96 9.71 -22.06
N GLU A 60 -28.84 10.39 -22.26
CA GLU A 60 -27.46 10.09 -21.85
C GLU A 60 -27.27 9.71 -20.36
N GLU A 61 -27.16 8.41 -20.09
CA GLU A 61 -26.31 7.90 -19.00
C GLU A 61 -24.89 7.71 -19.57
N LYS A 62 -23.88 8.34 -18.94
CA LYS A 62 -22.47 8.18 -19.35
C LYS A 62 -22.10 6.69 -19.40
N PRO A 63 -21.68 6.13 -20.55
CA PRO A 63 -21.54 4.69 -20.74
C PRO A 63 -20.53 4.08 -19.76
N GLU A 64 -20.92 3.00 -19.06
CA GLU A 64 -20.07 2.13 -18.23
C GLU A 64 -18.81 1.73 -19.00
N GLN A 65 -17.64 2.10 -18.47
CA GLN A 65 -16.33 1.72 -19.00
C GLN A 65 -15.85 0.55 -18.14
N PHE A 66 -15.36 -0.51 -18.77
CA PHE A 66 -14.90 -1.72 -18.11
C PHE A 66 -13.47 -2.04 -18.55
N TYR A 67 -12.63 -2.49 -17.62
CA TYR A 67 -11.28 -2.97 -17.94
C TYR A 67 -11.34 -4.43 -18.39
N GLN A 68 -11.05 -4.71 -19.66
CA GLN A 68 -10.91 -6.06 -20.18
C GLN A 68 -9.43 -6.47 -20.14
N LEU A 69 -9.07 -7.36 -19.21
CA LEU A 69 -7.77 -8.04 -19.23
C LEU A 69 -7.86 -9.24 -20.16
N ASN A 70 -6.97 -9.32 -21.16
CA ASN A 70 -7.00 -10.35 -22.20
C ASN A 70 -5.80 -11.31 -22.05
N VAL A 71 -5.77 -12.05 -20.94
CA VAL A 71 -4.76 -13.10 -20.71
C VAL A 71 -5.40 -14.44 -21.05
N ASN A 72 -5.04 -15.01 -22.20
CA ASN A 72 -5.47 -16.32 -22.68
C ASN A 72 -7.00 -16.58 -22.59
N LYS A 73 -7.78 -15.98 -23.51
CA LYS A 73 -9.23 -16.25 -23.73
C LYS A 73 -10.15 -16.06 -22.51
N ILE A 74 -9.71 -15.32 -21.49
CA ILE A 74 -10.53 -15.05 -20.30
C ILE A 74 -10.69 -13.54 -20.17
N LYS A 75 -11.94 -13.06 -20.16
CA LYS A 75 -12.24 -11.65 -19.84
C LYS A 75 -12.62 -11.52 -18.37
N TYR A 76 -12.01 -10.55 -17.71
CA TYR A 76 -12.36 -10.14 -16.36
C TYR A 76 -13.13 -8.82 -16.42
N LEU A 77 -14.19 -8.72 -15.63
CA LEU A 77 -14.83 -7.45 -15.27
C LEU A 77 -14.22 -7.02 -13.93
N LEU A 78 -13.70 -5.80 -13.87
CA LEU A 78 -13.10 -5.23 -12.67
C LEU A 78 -13.81 -3.92 -12.30
N TYR A 79 -13.57 -3.48 -11.06
CA TYR A 79 -14.01 -2.17 -10.59
C TYR A 79 -13.52 -1.07 -11.53
N HIS A 80 -14.36 -0.05 -11.71
CA HIS A 80 -13.97 1.14 -12.45
C HIS A 80 -13.68 2.28 -11.47
N PRO A 81 -12.40 2.52 -11.11
CA PRO A 81 -12.05 3.40 -9.99
C PRO A 81 -12.74 4.75 -10.08
N LYS A 82 -12.67 5.43 -11.22
CA LYS A 82 -13.32 6.75 -11.38
C LYS A 82 -14.84 6.75 -11.24
N LYS A 83 -15.52 5.71 -11.72
CA LYS A 83 -17.01 5.65 -11.66
C LYS A 83 -17.49 5.33 -10.27
N GLU A 84 -16.64 4.65 -9.52
CA GLU A 84 -16.87 4.26 -8.16
C GLU A 84 -16.27 5.30 -7.20
N GLY A 85 -15.87 6.47 -7.70
CA GLY A 85 -15.39 7.58 -6.89
C GLY A 85 -14.05 7.31 -6.21
N LEU A 86 -13.12 6.63 -6.88
CA LEU A 86 -11.70 6.46 -6.54
C LEU A 86 -10.80 7.28 -7.46
N ASP A 87 -11.23 8.50 -7.82
CA ASP A 87 -10.56 9.34 -8.81
C ASP A 87 -9.11 9.68 -8.42
N GLU A 88 -8.86 9.91 -7.13
CA GLU A 88 -7.55 10.32 -6.61
C GLU A 88 -6.56 9.17 -6.44
N ILE A 89 -7.05 7.92 -6.44
CA ILE A 89 -6.22 6.72 -6.19
C ILE A 89 -6.32 5.68 -7.31
N GLU A 90 -6.89 6.06 -8.45
CA GLU A 90 -7.04 5.21 -9.64
C GLU A 90 -5.72 4.60 -10.09
N TYR A 91 -4.66 5.40 -10.12
CA TYR A 91 -3.34 4.98 -10.57
C TYR A 91 -2.77 3.85 -9.70
N LEU A 92 -2.99 3.93 -8.39
CA LEU A 92 -2.58 2.87 -7.47
C LEU A 92 -3.37 1.58 -7.73
N TYR A 93 -4.68 1.66 -7.94
CA TYR A 93 -5.47 0.47 -8.29
C TYR A 93 -4.98 -0.18 -9.59
N LYS A 94 -4.73 0.61 -10.62
CA LYS A 94 -4.20 0.13 -11.90
C LYS A 94 -2.83 -0.54 -11.72
N ARG A 95 -1.91 0.13 -11.02
CA ARG A 95 -0.53 -0.34 -10.81
C ARG A 95 -0.46 -1.62 -9.99
N VAL A 96 -1.35 -1.80 -9.02
CA VAL A 96 -1.38 -2.98 -8.14
C VAL A 96 -2.21 -4.10 -8.74
N VAL A 97 -3.48 -3.85 -9.08
CA VAL A 97 -4.42 -4.93 -9.43
C VAL A 97 -4.34 -5.30 -10.90
N ILE A 98 -4.36 -4.29 -11.78
CA ILE A 98 -4.44 -4.50 -13.22
C ILE A 98 -3.09 -5.02 -13.76
N GLU A 99 -1.99 -4.32 -13.45
CA GLU A 99 -0.66 -4.68 -13.96
C GLU A 99 -0.08 -5.96 -13.35
N ASN A 100 -0.56 -6.41 -12.19
CA ASN A 100 -0.10 -7.66 -11.56
C ASN A 100 -1.12 -8.81 -11.63
N LEU A 101 -2.31 -8.58 -12.18
CA LEU A 101 -3.43 -9.52 -12.15
C LEU A 101 -3.74 -10.02 -10.70
N TRP A 102 -3.68 -9.12 -9.72
CA TRP A 102 -3.95 -9.42 -8.31
C TRP A 102 -5.44 -9.33 -7.99
N ILE A 103 -6.21 -10.18 -8.66
CA ILE A 103 -7.67 -10.22 -8.62
C ILE A 103 -8.22 -11.33 -7.72
N ASN A 104 -7.36 -12.03 -6.98
CA ASN A 104 -7.75 -13.10 -6.08
C ASN A 104 -8.35 -12.55 -4.79
N GLU A 105 -9.37 -13.25 -4.30
CA GLU A 105 -9.94 -13.02 -2.97
C GLU A 105 -9.14 -13.80 -1.91
N PRO A 106 -9.11 -13.32 -0.65
CA PRO A 106 -9.79 -12.12 -0.13
C PRO A 106 -9.01 -10.81 -0.34
N PHE A 107 -7.78 -10.87 -0.87
CA PHE A 107 -6.90 -9.71 -1.03
C PHE A 107 -7.57 -8.59 -1.83
N HIS A 108 -8.10 -8.87 -3.01
CA HIS A 108 -8.60 -7.82 -3.91
C HIS A 108 -9.72 -7.00 -3.27
N SER A 109 -10.68 -7.66 -2.61
CA SER A 109 -11.72 -6.97 -1.85
C SER A 109 -11.16 -6.10 -0.75
N LYS A 110 -10.22 -6.61 0.05
CA LYS A 110 -9.64 -5.85 1.17
C LYS A 110 -8.82 -4.66 0.69
N PHE A 111 -7.99 -4.87 -0.33
CA PHE A 111 -7.24 -3.79 -0.95
C PHE A 111 -8.19 -2.68 -1.43
N TYR A 112 -9.28 -3.05 -2.08
CA TYR A 112 -10.29 -2.11 -2.54
C TYR A 112 -10.99 -1.36 -1.38
N ASP A 113 -11.32 -2.04 -0.28
CA ASP A 113 -11.88 -1.41 0.92
C ASP A 113 -10.91 -0.36 1.51
N PHE A 114 -9.60 -0.67 1.54
CA PHE A 114 -8.58 0.30 1.93
C PHE A 114 -8.53 1.49 0.97
N LEU A 115 -8.59 1.27 -0.35
CA LEU A 115 -8.60 2.37 -1.33
C LEU A 115 -9.80 3.30 -1.13
N ILE A 116 -11.00 2.78 -0.87
CA ILE A 116 -12.19 3.59 -0.58
C ILE A 116 -11.97 4.41 0.68
N MET A 117 -11.52 3.77 1.76
CA MET A 117 -11.30 4.47 3.04
C MET A 117 -10.29 5.60 2.88
N ILE A 118 -9.19 5.35 2.16
CA ILE A 118 -8.16 6.36 1.91
C ILE A 118 -8.70 7.47 1.02
N ASN A 119 -9.41 7.13 -0.06
CA ASN A 119 -9.91 8.10 -1.03
C ASN A 119 -10.96 9.04 -0.43
N ASP A 120 -11.90 8.50 0.33
CA ASP A 120 -13.04 9.26 0.88
C ASP A 120 -12.68 10.15 2.06
N ASN A 121 -11.49 9.99 2.64
CA ASN A 121 -11.09 10.70 3.85
C ASN A 121 -9.85 11.55 3.59
N GLU A 122 -9.87 12.79 4.08
CA GLU A 122 -8.70 13.68 4.06
C GLU A 122 -7.76 13.31 5.21
N LEU A 123 -6.96 12.29 4.96
CA LEU A 123 -5.93 11.80 5.88
C LEU A 123 -4.63 12.56 5.65
N MET A 124 -4.02 12.98 6.76
CA MET A 124 -2.82 13.80 6.76
C MET A 124 -1.75 13.20 7.66
N ILE A 125 -0.48 13.40 7.35
CA ILE A 125 0.64 13.08 8.24
C ILE A 125 1.30 14.38 8.64
N ILE A 126 1.37 14.66 9.95
CA ILE A 126 2.04 15.87 10.45
C ILE A 126 3.53 15.77 10.12
N ASP A 127 4.07 16.77 9.42
CA ASP A 127 5.51 16.82 9.19
C ASP A 127 6.23 17.05 10.53
N PRO A 128 7.07 16.10 11.00
CA PRO A 128 7.75 16.23 12.28
C PRO A 128 8.75 17.40 12.31
N THR A 129 9.13 17.92 11.14
CA THR A 129 10.03 19.07 11.00
C THR A 129 9.30 20.39 10.77
N ALA A 130 7.96 20.37 10.70
CA ALA A 130 7.17 21.56 10.45
C ALA A 130 7.32 22.62 11.54
N ILE A 131 7.47 23.88 11.10
CA ILE A 131 7.36 25.02 11.99
C ILE A 131 5.89 25.24 12.34
N VAL A 132 5.56 25.16 13.63
CA VAL A 132 4.21 25.41 14.13
C VAL A 132 4.01 26.90 14.41
N ILE A 133 3.14 27.54 13.64
CA ILE A 133 2.71 28.92 13.87
C ILE A 133 1.50 28.90 14.79
N THR A 134 1.60 29.57 15.95
CA THR A 134 0.48 29.68 16.89
C THR A 134 -0.06 31.10 16.88
N ILE A 135 -1.34 31.26 16.58
CA ILE A 135 -2.05 32.54 16.59
C ILE A 135 -3.02 32.55 17.77
N ASN A 136 -2.90 33.57 18.62
CA ASN A 136 -3.86 33.82 19.70
C ASN A 136 -4.71 35.03 19.31
N THR A 137 -6.00 34.80 19.05
CA THR A 137 -6.96 35.89 18.79
C THR A 137 -7.81 36.12 20.04
N ARG A 138 -8.13 37.38 20.32
CA ARG A 138 -8.99 37.77 21.43
C ARG A 138 -10.25 38.40 20.87
N GLY A 139 -11.39 37.75 21.10
CA GLY A 139 -12.70 38.25 20.67
C GLY A 139 -13.20 39.42 21.52
N SER A 140 -14.30 40.03 21.08
CA SER A 140 -14.97 41.16 21.75
C SER A 140 -15.43 40.86 23.19
N HIS A 141 -15.53 39.58 23.57
CA HIS A 141 -15.91 39.12 24.91
C HIS A 141 -14.73 38.63 25.75
N ASN A 142 -13.50 39.05 25.43
CA ASN A 142 -12.26 38.59 26.09
C ASN A 142 -11.98 37.08 25.98
N GLN A 143 -12.75 36.36 25.16
CA GLN A 143 -12.51 34.95 24.85
C GLN A 143 -11.25 34.85 23.99
N THR A 144 -10.31 34.01 24.41
CA THR A 144 -9.08 33.75 23.67
C THR A 144 -9.26 32.48 22.85
N GLN A 145 -9.13 32.59 21.54
CA GLN A 145 -9.06 31.44 20.63
C GLN A 145 -7.60 31.24 20.24
N LYS A 146 -7.14 30.00 20.32
CA LYS A 146 -5.80 29.59 19.91
C LYS A 146 -5.93 28.75 18.65
N SER A 147 -5.20 29.12 17.62
CA SER A 147 -5.09 28.41 16.36
C SER A 147 -3.63 28.04 16.14
N LYS A 148 -3.38 26.85 15.59
CA LYS A 148 -2.09 26.40 15.10
C LYS A 148 -2.16 26.11 13.62
N THR A 149 -1.15 26.56 12.90
CA THR A 149 -0.92 26.21 11.51
C THR A 149 0.42 25.50 11.40
N TYR A 150 0.46 24.40 10.68
CA TYR A 150 1.66 23.60 10.44
C TYR A 150 1.57 22.90 9.09
N GLN A 151 2.69 22.37 8.63
CA GLN A 151 2.77 21.62 7.38
C GLN A 151 2.40 20.15 7.60
N VAL A 152 1.66 19.58 6.65
CA VAL A 152 1.23 18.20 6.64
C VAL A 152 1.49 17.58 5.27
N TYR A 153 1.73 16.27 5.23
CA TYR A 153 1.72 15.50 3.99
C TYR A 153 0.31 14.95 3.76
N ASN A 154 -0.11 14.91 2.50
CA ASN A 154 -1.29 14.15 2.11
C ASN A 154 -0.99 12.65 2.18
N THR A 155 -1.71 11.91 3.02
CA THR A 155 -1.49 10.46 3.21
C THR A 155 -1.63 9.68 1.91
N LYS A 156 -2.54 10.07 1.01
CA LYS A 156 -2.77 9.40 -0.28
C LYS A 156 -1.50 9.43 -1.13
N GLN A 157 -0.86 10.60 -1.21
CA GLN A 157 0.37 10.79 -1.98
C GLN A 157 1.54 10.00 -1.39
N ILE A 158 1.66 9.95 -0.05
CA ILE A 158 2.69 9.14 0.62
C ILE A 158 2.50 7.64 0.33
N ILE A 159 1.26 7.13 0.38
CA ILE A 159 0.94 5.73 0.06
C ILE A 159 1.27 5.43 -1.41
N GLU A 160 0.79 6.26 -2.34
CA GLU A 160 1.00 6.06 -3.77
C GLU A 160 2.50 6.04 -4.11
N PHE A 161 3.23 7.06 -3.66
CA PHE A 161 4.67 7.16 -3.89
C PHE A 161 5.41 5.95 -3.29
N THR A 162 5.14 5.63 -2.03
CA THR A 162 5.80 4.51 -1.34
C THR A 162 5.60 3.22 -2.12
N ILE A 163 4.36 2.90 -2.49
CA ILE A 163 4.06 1.66 -3.24
C ILE A 163 4.74 1.68 -4.60
N PHE A 164 4.76 2.81 -5.31
CA PHE A 164 5.41 2.89 -6.61
C PHE A 164 6.91 2.66 -6.53
N ASP A 165 7.56 3.21 -5.50
CA ASP A 165 9.00 3.07 -5.27
C ASP A 165 9.37 1.61 -4.96
N CYS A 166 8.58 0.91 -4.14
CA CYS A 166 8.91 -0.47 -3.72
C CYS A 166 8.18 -1.60 -4.46
N ILE A 167 7.31 -1.34 -5.44
CA ILE A 167 6.51 -2.41 -6.06
C ILE A 167 7.37 -3.52 -6.67
N HIS A 168 8.57 -3.18 -7.18
CA HIS A 168 9.49 -4.17 -7.73
C HIS A 168 10.07 -5.09 -6.64
N ASP A 169 10.38 -4.54 -5.45
CA ASP A 169 10.87 -5.33 -4.32
C ASP A 169 9.77 -6.23 -3.74
N ILE A 170 8.53 -5.71 -3.65
CA ILE A 170 7.36 -6.50 -3.24
C ILE A 170 7.15 -7.71 -4.18
N ARG A 171 7.34 -7.54 -5.50
CA ARG A 171 7.18 -8.61 -6.49
C ARG A 171 8.20 -9.74 -6.39
N LYS A 172 9.30 -9.57 -5.64
CA LYS A 172 10.29 -10.63 -5.41
C LYS A 172 9.77 -11.71 -4.46
N PHE A 173 8.75 -11.39 -3.66
CA PHE A 173 8.09 -12.34 -2.77
C PHE A 173 7.07 -13.20 -3.53
N ASN A 174 6.67 -14.33 -2.94
CA ASN A 174 5.55 -15.07 -3.50
C ASN A 174 4.26 -14.24 -3.44
N LYS A 175 3.29 -14.56 -4.29
CA LYS A 175 2.08 -13.75 -4.49
C LYS A 175 1.32 -13.44 -3.19
N ASN A 176 1.18 -14.40 -2.29
CA ASN A 176 0.43 -14.20 -1.06
C ASN A 176 1.19 -13.27 -0.10
N ASP A 177 2.50 -13.47 0.05
CA ASP A 177 3.33 -12.61 0.89
C ASP A 177 3.41 -11.20 0.31
N ALA A 178 3.59 -11.06 -1.00
CA ALA A 178 3.59 -9.77 -1.69
C ALA A 178 2.30 -8.97 -1.45
N GLN A 179 1.15 -9.64 -1.50
CA GLN A 179 -0.17 -9.05 -1.23
C GLN A 179 -0.32 -8.59 0.22
N ASN A 180 0.14 -9.41 1.17
CA ASN A 180 0.09 -9.06 2.58
C ASN A 180 1.08 -7.94 2.92
N ILE A 181 2.28 -7.95 2.34
CA ILE A 181 3.25 -6.85 2.44
C ILE A 181 2.63 -5.54 1.96
N LEU A 182 1.97 -5.55 0.80
CA LEU A 182 1.32 -4.35 0.27
C LEU A 182 0.26 -3.80 1.23
N LEU A 183 -0.62 -4.65 1.77
CA LEU A 183 -1.60 -4.22 2.78
C LEU A 183 -0.92 -3.69 4.04
N SER A 184 0.15 -4.34 4.50
CA SER A 184 0.93 -3.88 5.66
C SER A 184 1.56 -2.50 5.44
N ILE A 185 2.05 -2.19 4.23
CA ILE A 185 2.56 -0.85 3.90
C ILE A 185 1.45 0.20 4.07
N MET A 186 0.26 -0.06 3.48
CA MET A 186 -0.87 0.85 3.61
C MET A 186 -1.27 1.07 5.07
N ILE A 187 -1.33 0.00 5.85
CA ILE A 187 -1.68 0.04 7.28
C ILE A 187 -0.62 0.81 8.08
N PHE A 188 0.67 0.57 7.80
CA PHE A 188 1.75 1.24 8.48
C PHE A 188 1.68 2.76 8.27
N ILE A 189 1.45 3.20 7.03
CA ILE A 189 1.29 4.63 6.72
C ILE A 189 -0.01 5.20 7.32
N LEU A 190 -1.10 4.45 7.31
CA LEU A 190 -2.35 4.84 7.95
C LEU A 190 -2.20 5.04 9.47
N LYS A 191 -1.40 4.20 10.15
CA LYS A 191 -1.07 4.37 11.58
C LYS A 191 -0.30 5.67 11.87
N MET A 192 0.43 6.21 10.89
CA MET A 192 1.11 7.50 10.99
C MET A 192 0.19 8.69 10.72
N SER A 193 -1.00 8.42 10.16
CA SER A 193 -1.91 9.47 9.68
C SER A 193 -2.87 9.92 10.78
N VAL A 194 -3.21 11.20 10.72
CA VAL A 194 -4.23 11.87 11.53
C VAL A 194 -5.42 12.22 10.65
N HIS A 195 -6.60 12.34 11.28
CA HIS A 195 -7.80 12.86 10.64
C HIS A 195 -8.26 14.09 11.41
N TYR A 196 -8.03 15.28 10.85
CA TYR A 196 -8.21 16.55 11.55
C TYR A 196 -7.49 16.59 12.91
N LEU A 197 -8.16 17.08 13.96
CA LEU A 197 -7.69 17.12 15.35
C LEU A 197 -7.62 15.74 16.02
N SER A 198 -8.19 14.70 15.41
CA SER A 198 -8.07 13.33 15.93
C SER A 198 -6.65 12.86 15.70
N HIS A 199 -5.92 12.63 16.80
CA HIS A 199 -4.50 12.32 16.78
C HIS A 199 -4.15 10.98 16.09
N ASN A 200 -5.13 10.20 15.64
CA ASN A 200 -4.93 8.97 14.89
C ASN A 200 -6.09 8.72 13.92
N VAL A 201 -5.81 8.10 12.76
CA VAL A 201 -6.76 7.18 12.15
C VAL A 201 -7.14 6.15 13.22
N PRO A 202 -8.42 6.00 13.59
CA PRO A 202 -8.79 5.10 14.66
C PRO A 202 -8.30 3.69 14.34
N ASN A 203 -7.49 3.10 15.23
CA ASN A 203 -7.10 1.68 15.16
C ASN A 203 -8.33 0.77 14.97
N ASP A 204 -9.49 1.21 15.44
CA ASP A 204 -10.76 0.54 15.26
C ASP A 204 -11.18 0.43 13.78
N ILE A 205 -10.84 1.41 12.93
CA ILE A 205 -11.08 1.32 11.48
C ILE A 205 -10.16 0.29 10.84
N ILE A 206 -8.87 0.28 11.19
CA ILE A 206 -7.94 -0.72 10.65
C ILE A 206 -8.41 -2.12 11.05
N LYS A 207 -8.82 -2.32 12.32
CA LYS A 207 -9.40 -3.58 12.80
C LYS A 207 -10.68 -3.96 12.06
N GLU A 208 -11.55 -2.99 11.76
CA GLU A 208 -12.78 -3.22 11.01
C GLU A 208 -12.50 -3.59 9.54
N LEU A 209 -11.56 -2.90 8.88
CA LEU A 209 -11.13 -3.21 7.52
C LEU A 209 -10.51 -4.60 7.43
N LEU A 210 -9.74 -5.01 8.45
CA LEU A 210 -9.13 -6.35 8.52
C LEU A 210 -10.06 -7.42 9.09
N LYS A 211 -11.28 -7.05 9.49
CA LYS A 211 -12.24 -8.02 10.02
C LYS A 211 -12.49 -9.12 8.99
N ASP A 212 -12.42 -10.37 9.45
CA ASP A 212 -12.60 -11.56 8.62
C ASP A 212 -11.52 -11.76 7.52
N TYR A 213 -10.41 -11.00 7.57
CA TYR A 213 -9.26 -11.25 6.71
C TYR A 213 -8.43 -12.43 7.25
N GLU A 214 -8.35 -13.50 6.48
CA GLU A 214 -7.74 -14.76 6.92
C GLU A 214 -6.24 -14.64 7.26
N HIS A 215 -5.57 -13.61 6.71
CA HIS A 215 -4.14 -13.36 6.91
C HIS A 215 -3.85 -12.23 7.90
N ASN A 216 -4.78 -11.84 8.77
CA ASN A 216 -4.56 -10.75 9.74
C ASN A 216 -3.30 -10.94 10.61
N ASN A 217 -3.02 -12.16 11.08
CA ASN A 217 -1.83 -12.44 11.88
C ASN A 217 -0.52 -12.22 11.09
N LEU A 218 -0.54 -12.47 9.78
CA LEU A 218 0.62 -12.24 8.92
C LEU A 218 0.83 -10.73 8.69
N ILE A 219 -0.25 -9.96 8.57
CA ILE A 219 -0.19 -8.50 8.53
C ILE A 219 0.46 -7.95 9.80
N GLU A 220 0.00 -8.41 10.98
CA GLU A 220 0.57 -8.01 12.27
C GLU A 220 2.06 -8.34 12.37
N TYR A 221 2.46 -9.56 11.97
CA TYR A 221 3.87 -9.96 11.93
C TYR A 221 4.72 -9.09 11.00
N ILE A 222 4.24 -8.80 9.79
CA ILE A 222 4.96 -7.92 8.85
C ILE A 222 5.11 -6.51 9.45
N LEU A 223 4.08 -5.99 10.13
CA LEU A 223 4.16 -4.68 10.77
C LEU A 223 5.23 -4.65 11.87
N GLU A 224 5.35 -5.72 12.68
CA GLU A 224 6.42 -5.87 13.66
C GLU A 224 7.80 -5.85 12.99
N LEU A 225 7.98 -6.63 11.92
CA LEU A 225 9.24 -6.64 11.15
C LEU A 225 9.59 -5.26 10.58
N VAL A 226 8.59 -4.49 10.12
CA VAL A 226 8.80 -3.11 9.65
C VAL A 226 9.27 -2.26 10.81
N GLU A 227 8.63 -2.34 11.97
CA GLU A 227 9.00 -1.59 13.18
C GLU A 227 10.43 -1.93 13.65
N GLU A 228 10.82 -3.21 13.62
CA GLU A 228 12.13 -3.72 14.01
C GLU A 228 13.26 -3.42 13.02
N ASN A 229 12.94 -2.97 11.80
CA ASN A 229 13.89 -2.76 10.69
C ASN A 229 14.53 -4.06 10.21
N ASP A 230 13.74 -5.12 10.05
CA ASP A 230 14.22 -6.38 9.48
C ASP A 230 14.82 -6.18 8.08
N GLU A 231 15.95 -6.85 7.80
CA GLU A 231 16.71 -6.67 6.56
C GLU A 231 15.92 -7.09 5.31
N GLU A 232 15.02 -8.08 5.40
CA GLU A 232 14.29 -8.58 4.24
C GLU A 232 13.24 -7.58 3.74
N ILE A 233 12.69 -6.75 4.64
CA ILE A 233 11.64 -5.78 4.33
C ILE A 233 12.03 -4.31 4.61
N ILE A 234 13.32 -4.05 4.86
CA ILE A 234 13.85 -2.70 5.10
C ILE A 234 13.52 -1.71 3.98
N PHE A 235 13.32 -2.21 2.76
CA PHE A 235 12.92 -1.42 1.60
C PHE A 235 11.63 -0.63 1.84
N ILE A 236 10.73 -1.12 2.70
CA ILE A 236 9.48 -0.43 3.06
C ILE A 236 9.81 0.91 3.74
N LYS A 237 10.63 0.89 4.79
CA LYS A 237 11.03 2.12 5.51
C LYS A 237 11.86 3.05 4.64
N ASN A 238 12.70 2.50 3.78
CA ASN A 238 13.47 3.31 2.81
C ASN A 238 12.54 4.04 1.84
N SER A 239 11.52 3.36 1.33
CA SER A 239 10.55 3.93 0.38
C SER A 239 9.65 4.96 1.03
N ILE A 240 9.22 4.73 2.28
CA ILE A 240 8.48 5.74 3.06
C ILE A 240 9.34 6.98 3.29
N SER A 241 10.61 6.79 3.67
CA SER A 241 11.56 7.89 3.86
C SER A 241 11.81 8.66 2.57
N HIS A 242 11.81 7.97 1.42
CA HIS A 242 11.92 8.57 0.11
C HIS A 242 10.67 9.37 -0.26
N ALA A 243 9.47 8.86 0.07
CA ALA A 243 8.21 9.56 -0.11
C ALA A 243 8.19 10.89 0.66
N PHE A 244 8.58 10.89 1.95
CA PHE A 244 8.65 12.12 2.76
C PHE A 244 9.64 13.17 2.23
N ARG A 245 10.63 12.77 1.43
CA ARG A 245 11.59 13.70 0.80
C ARG A 245 11.12 14.23 -0.55
N SER A 246 10.13 13.58 -1.16
CA SER A 246 9.74 13.80 -2.56
C SER A 246 8.35 14.40 -2.69
N VAL A 247 7.46 14.11 -1.75
CA VAL A 247 6.09 14.65 -1.71
C VAL A 247 6.12 16.03 -1.04
N GLU A 248 5.40 16.97 -1.63
CA GLU A 248 5.26 18.32 -1.09
C GLU A 248 4.34 18.34 0.14
N THR A 249 4.61 19.24 1.08
CA THR A 249 3.73 19.49 2.22
C THR A 249 2.74 20.60 1.93
N GLU A 250 1.58 20.53 2.55
CA GLU A 250 0.52 21.53 2.47
C GLU A 250 0.29 22.18 3.85
N PRO A 251 -0.09 23.47 3.90
CA PRO A 251 -0.42 24.11 5.16
C PRO A 251 -1.80 23.64 5.68
N TYR A 252 -1.85 23.20 6.94
CA TYR A 252 -3.09 22.82 7.63
C TYR A 252 -3.34 23.72 8.85
N ASN A 253 -4.61 24.08 9.08
CA ASN A 253 -5.03 24.87 10.24
C ASN A 253 -5.92 24.06 11.18
N ASP A 254 -5.51 23.97 12.45
CA ASP A 254 -6.20 23.21 13.48
C ASP A 254 -7.56 23.79 13.92
N THR A 255 -7.95 24.96 13.39
CA THR A 255 -9.30 25.53 13.58
C THR A 255 -10.35 24.97 12.64
N GLU A 256 -9.97 24.15 11.66
CA GLU A 256 -10.92 23.45 10.82
C GLU A 256 -11.87 22.60 11.67
N ILE A 257 -13.15 22.60 11.28
CA ILE A 257 -14.18 21.85 12.01
C ILE A 257 -13.87 20.37 11.80
N PRO A 258 -13.62 19.57 12.85
CA PRO A 258 -13.35 18.16 12.68
C PRO A 258 -14.49 17.48 11.94
N GLU A 259 -14.21 16.90 10.79
CA GLU A 259 -15.19 16.10 10.08
C GLU A 259 -15.21 14.68 10.65
N GLN A 260 -16.35 14.03 10.46
CA GLN A 260 -16.46 12.60 10.76
C GLN A 260 -15.88 11.81 9.61
N LEU A 261 -15.18 10.73 9.94
CA LEU A 261 -14.66 9.81 8.93
C LEU A 261 -15.82 9.27 8.08
N ILE A 262 -15.70 9.45 6.77
CA ILE A 262 -16.68 9.01 5.79
C ILE A 262 -16.60 7.49 5.69
N ARG A 263 -17.75 6.85 5.90
CA ARG A 263 -17.95 5.41 5.72
C ARG A 263 -19.06 5.19 4.71
N ARG A 264 -18.76 4.48 3.62
CA ARG A 264 -19.78 4.11 2.64
C ARG A 264 -20.67 3.00 3.19
N ASN A 265 -21.97 3.26 3.23
CA ASN A 265 -22.98 2.26 3.61
C ASN A 265 -23.18 1.18 2.53
N LYS A 266 -22.76 1.45 1.28
CA LYS A 266 -22.84 0.52 0.16
C LYS A 266 -21.52 0.56 -0.59
N LEU A 267 -20.81 -0.56 -0.57
CA LEU A 267 -19.68 -0.78 -1.46
C LEU A 267 -20.22 -1.06 -2.88
N PRO A 268 -19.51 -0.63 -3.93
CA PRO A 268 -19.89 -0.95 -5.30
C PRO A 268 -19.97 -2.47 -5.50
N LYS A 269 -20.89 -2.88 -6.37
CA LYS A 269 -21.21 -4.28 -6.57
C LYS A 269 -20.03 -4.98 -7.23
N LYS A 270 -19.41 -5.93 -6.52
CA LYS A 270 -18.29 -6.73 -7.02
C LYS A 270 -18.73 -7.48 -8.28
N LEU A 271 -18.13 -7.18 -9.43
CA LEU A 271 -18.46 -7.83 -10.70
C LEU A 271 -17.30 -8.70 -11.18
N PHE A 272 -16.99 -9.76 -10.42
CA PHE A 272 -16.14 -10.81 -10.95
C PHE A 272 -16.95 -11.74 -11.85
N GLN A 273 -16.93 -11.46 -13.15
CA GLN A 273 -17.47 -12.38 -14.15
C GLN A 273 -16.34 -12.81 -15.08
N ARG A 274 -16.04 -14.10 -15.06
CA ARG A 274 -15.31 -14.78 -16.13
C ARG A 274 -16.25 -14.84 -17.32
N ILE A 275 -15.98 -14.07 -18.37
CA ILE A 275 -16.67 -14.23 -19.65
C ILE A 275 -15.90 -15.28 -20.45
N LEU A 276 -16.58 -16.38 -20.79
CA LEU A 276 -16.09 -17.43 -21.69
C LEU A 276 -16.22 -17.00 -23.15
#